data_AF-A0A2V5QIJ3-F1
#
_entry.id   AF-A0A2V5QIJ3-F1
#
_cell.length_a   1.000
_cell.length_b   1.000
_cell.length_c   1.000
_cell.angle_alpha   90.00
_cell.angle_beta   90.00
_cell.angle_gamma   90.00
#
_symmetry.space_group_name_H-M   'P 1'
#
loop_
_entity.id
_entity.type
_entity.pdbx_description
1 polymer ?
#
loop_
_entity_poly.entity_id
_entity_poly.type
_entity_poly.pdbx_seq_one_letter_code
_entity_poly.pdbx_strand_id
1 'polypeptide(L)'
;MSKLQDALNQIKDPTVADAKTQFEQLINEGKAASEAFIKSSAEQLEQWTIDVSNKKMSQDEFDNLVSSQTILAKNFVASQALAAQERAEKLTIETAELAATKIVPLLIAVI
;
A
#
# COMPACT_ATOMS: atom_id res chain seq x y z
N MET A 1 18.26 5.40 1.32
CA MET A 1 16.80 5.60 1.18
C MET A 1 16.20 4.30 0.70
N SER A 2 14.98 3.96 1.14
CA SER A 2 14.27 2.80 0.58
C SER A 2 13.82 3.15 -0.85
N LYS A 3 13.72 2.16 -1.74
CA LYS A 3 13.18 2.33 -3.10
C LYS A 3 11.76 2.90 -3.08
N LEU A 4 10.99 2.58 -2.05
CA LEU A 4 9.67 3.17 -1.82
C LEU A 4 9.75 4.67 -1.57
N GLN A 5 10.69 5.11 -0.72
CA GLN A 5 10.89 6.52 -0.42
C GLN A 5 11.32 7.30 -1.66
N ASP A 6 12.17 6.70 -2.50
CA ASP A 6 12.53 7.28 -3.80
C ASP A 6 11.31 7.43 -4.72
N ALA A 7 10.42 6.43 -4.77
CA ALA A 7 9.16 6.51 -5.51
C ALA A 7 8.25 7.64 -4.97
N LEU A 8 8.03 7.69 -3.66
CA LEU A 8 7.19 8.71 -3.02
C LEU A 8 7.75 10.14 -3.19
N ASN A 9 9.08 10.29 -3.25
CA ASN A 9 9.75 11.57 -3.49
C ASN A 9 9.55 12.12 -4.92
N GLN A 10 9.12 11.29 -5.87
CA GLN A 10 8.74 11.76 -7.20
C GLN A 10 7.48 12.65 -7.13
N ILE A 11 6.57 12.36 -6.20
CA ILE A 11 5.37 13.16 -5.99
C ILE A 11 5.73 14.46 -5.27
N LYS A 12 5.78 15.56 -6.03
CA LYS A 12 6.08 16.91 -5.51
C LYS A 12 4.87 17.66 -4.97
N ASP A 13 3.68 17.08 -5.08
CA ASP A 13 2.45 17.68 -4.58
C ASP A 13 2.48 17.75 -3.03
N PRO A 14 2.43 18.96 -2.43
CA PRO A 14 2.47 19.12 -0.99
C PRO A 14 1.18 18.67 -0.29
N THR A 15 0.05 18.59 -1.00
CA THR A 15 -1.25 18.22 -0.44
C THR A 15 -1.34 16.75 -0.03
N VAL A 16 -0.39 15.93 -0.50
CA VAL A 16 -0.30 14.49 -0.18
C VAL A 16 0.91 14.14 0.68
N ALA A 17 1.61 15.12 1.25
CA ALA A 17 2.77 14.88 2.11
C ALA A 17 2.41 13.97 3.31
N ASP A 18 1.26 14.21 3.93
CA ASP A 18 0.73 13.37 5.01
C ASP A 18 0.41 11.96 4.53
N ALA A 19 -0.26 11.83 3.38
CA ALA A 19 -0.59 10.52 2.80
C ALA A 19 0.65 9.70 2.47
N LYS A 20 1.71 10.32 1.94
CA LYS A 20 3.00 9.66 1.70
C LYS A 20 3.64 9.14 2.99
N THR A 21 3.65 9.98 4.01
CA THR A 21 4.24 9.65 5.32
C THR A 21 3.44 8.51 5.98
N GLN A 22 2.12 8.61 5.96
CA GLN A 22 1.22 7.59 6.49
C GLN A 22 1.38 6.27 5.73
N PHE A 23 1.45 6.31 4.41
CA PHE A 23 1.65 5.12 3.59
C PHE A 23 2.99 4.44 3.90
N GLU A 24 4.09 5.20 3.95
CA GLU A 24 5.40 4.67 4.31
C GLU A 24 5.40 4.05 5.71
N GLN A 25 4.74 4.69 6.69
CA GLN A 25 4.61 4.15 8.04
C GLN A 25 3.81 2.86 8.08
N LEU A 26 2.66 2.79 7.41
CA LEU A 26 1.80 1.61 7.36
C LEU A 26 2.50 0.43 6.67
N ILE A 27 3.24 0.68 5.58
CA ILE A 27 4.05 -0.35 4.91
C ILE A 27 5.13 -0.88 5.85
N ASN A 28 5.86 0.01 6.54
CA ASN A 28 6.89 -0.41 7.48
C ASN A 28 6.32 -1.18 8.68
N GLU A 29 5.18 -0.76 9.22
CA GLU A 29 4.49 -1.48 10.29
C GLU A 29 4.00 -2.85 9.80
N GLY A 30 3.40 -2.92 8.60
CA GLY A 30 2.94 -4.16 8.01
C GLY A 30 4.07 -5.16 7.78
N LYS A 31 5.23 -4.69 7.28
CA LYS A 31 6.43 -5.52 7.10
C LYS A 31 7.03 -6.03 8.41
N ALA A 32 6.84 -5.28 9.50
CA ALA A 32 7.26 -5.66 10.85
C ALA A 32 6.21 -6.52 11.59
N ALA A 33 5.03 -6.73 11.00
CA ALA A 33 3.99 -7.55 11.60
C ALA A 33 4.44 -9.02 11.72
N SER A 34 3.95 -9.69 12.76
CA SER A 34 4.25 -11.12 12.98
C SER A 34 3.39 -12.01 12.08
N GLU A 35 2.23 -11.51 11.67
CA GLU A 35 1.28 -12.16 10.79
C GLU A 35 1.82 -12.17 9.36
N ALA A 36 2.07 -13.38 8.83
CA ALA A 36 2.63 -13.57 7.50
C ALA A 36 1.79 -12.91 6.39
N PHE A 37 0.46 -12.90 6.54
CA PHE A 37 -0.44 -12.26 5.57
C PHE A 37 -0.25 -10.74 5.52
N ILE A 38 -0.18 -10.08 6.70
CA ILE A 38 0.01 -8.63 6.80
C ILE A 38 1.38 -8.27 6.21
N LYS A 39 2.42 -9.00 6.61
CA LYS A 39 3.78 -8.80 6.10
C LYS A 39 3.85 -8.95 4.59
N SER A 40 3.31 -10.04 4.05
CA SER A 40 3.33 -10.28 2.59
C SER A 40 2.52 -9.23 1.84
N SER A 41 1.39 -8.78 2.40
CA SER A 41 0.57 -7.74 1.78
C SER A 41 1.33 -6.42 1.68
N ALA A 42 2.03 -6.02 2.76
CA ALA A 42 2.85 -4.81 2.76
C ALA A 42 4.04 -4.89 1.80
N GLU A 43 4.74 -6.04 1.73
CA GLU A 43 5.85 -6.24 0.79
C GLU A 43 5.37 -6.19 -0.68
N GLN A 44 4.23 -6.79 -0.98
CA GLN A 44 3.63 -6.76 -2.32
C GLN A 44 3.22 -5.34 -2.71
N LEU A 45 2.53 -4.63 -1.81
CA LEU A 45 2.05 -3.28 -2.07
C LEU A 45 3.21 -2.28 -2.24
N GLU A 46 4.29 -2.43 -1.45
CA GLU A 46 5.54 -1.68 -1.64
C GLU A 46 6.10 -1.93 -3.05
N GLN A 47 6.21 -3.20 -3.45
CA GLN A 47 6.79 -3.57 -4.73
C GLN A 47 5.94 -3.07 -5.91
N TRP A 48 4.62 -3.18 -5.85
CA TRP A 48 3.72 -2.67 -6.88
C TRP A 48 3.79 -1.16 -7.00
N THR A 49 3.87 -0.44 -5.87
CA THR A 49 4.04 1.02 -5.88
C THR A 49 5.37 1.42 -6.55
N ILE A 50 6.45 0.67 -6.27
CA ILE A 50 7.74 0.86 -6.92
C ILE A 50 7.64 0.56 -8.42
N ASP A 51 6.96 -0.50 -8.82
CA ASP A 51 6.83 -0.88 -10.23
C ASP A 51 6.03 0.14 -11.04
N VAL A 52 4.96 0.69 -10.46
CA VAL A 52 4.24 1.86 -11.00
C VAL A 52 5.20 3.04 -11.18
N SER A 53 5.98 3.39 -10.16
CA SER A 53 6.92 4.51 -10.23
C SER A 53 7.99 4.34 -11.33
N ASN A 54 8.29 3.10 -11.70
CA ASN A 54 9.29 2.75 -12.72
C ASN A 54 8.68 2.48 -14.11
N LYS A 55 7.40 2.80 -14.34
CA LYS A 55 6.66 2.49 -15.58
C LYS A 55 6.62 0.99 -15.93
N LYS A 56 6.79 0.11 -14.94
CA LYS A 56 6.73 -1.35 -15.13
C LYS A 56 5.33 -1.91 -14.88
N MET A 57 4.43 -1.09 -14.36
CA MET A 57 3.05 -1.43 -14.04
C MET A 57 2.18 -0.21 -14.33
N SER A 58 1.08 -0.44 -15.03
CA SER A 58 0.05 0.57 -15.29
C SER A 58 -0.88 0.76 -14.08
N GLN A 59 -1.65 1.84 -14.06
CA GLN A 59 -2.66 2.06 -13.02
C GLN A 59 -3.70 0.93 -13.01
N ASP A 60 -4.21 0.52 -14.18
CA ASP A 60 -5.21 -0.54 -14.28
C ASP A 60 -4.68 -1.88 -13.73
N GLU A 61 -3.42 -2.21 -14.01
CA GLU A 61 -2.78 -3.40 -13.46
C GLU A 61 -2.65 -3.31 -11.93
N PHE A 62 -2.21 -2.16 -11.42
CA PHE A 62 -2.11 -1.91 -9.98
C PHE A 62 -3.48 -2.04 -9.29
N ASP A 63 -4.50 -1.37 -9.82
CA ASP A 63 -5.85 -1.35 -9.25
C ASP A 63 -6.47 -2.75 -9.23
N ASN A 64 -6.21 -3.56 -10.26
CA ASN A 64 -6.65 -4.97 -10.30
C ASN A 64 -5.96 -5.83 -9.23
N LEU A 65 -4.65 -5.63 -9.02
CA LEU A 65 -3.89 -6.34 -7.98
C LEU A 65 -4.35 -5.94 -6.58
N VAL A 66 -4.51 -4.64 -6.32
CA VAL A 66 -5.03 -4.12 -5.06
C VAL A 66 -6.44 -4.62 -4.80
N SER A 67 -7.34 -4.56 -5.79
CA SER A 67 -8.71 -5.05 -5.63
C SER A 67 -8.74 -6.54 -5.25
N SER A 68 -7.94 -7.36 -5.93
CA SER A 68 -7.81 -8.79 -5.63
C SER A 68 -7.25 -9.04 -4.22
N GLN A 69 -6.21 -8.29 -3.83
CA GLN A 69 -5.61 -8.39 -2.50
C GLN A 69 -6.59 -7.94 -1.41
N THR A 70 -7.36 -6.88 -1.64
CA THR A 70 -8.37 -6.38 -0.70
C THR A 70 -9.46 -7.42 -0.42
N ILE A 71 -9.87 -8.21 -1.41
CA ILE A 71 -10.81 -9.31 -1.19
C ILE A 71 -10.21 -10.36 -0.25
N LEU A 72 -8.94 -10.74 -0.46
CA LEU A 72 -8.23 -11.67 0.42
C LEU A 72 -8.05 -11.09 1.83
N ALA A 73 -7.73 -9.80 1.91
CA ALA A 73 -7.56 -9.08 3.17
C ALA A 73 -8.86 -9.03 3.97
N LYS A 74 -10.01 -8.82 3.33
CA LYS A 74 -11.32 -8.89 4.00
C LYS A 74 -11.58 -10.25 4.63
N ASN A 75 -11.25 -11.33 3.92
CA ASN A 75 -11.38 -12.69 4.47
C ASN A 75 -10.40 -12.92 5.64
N PHE A 76 -9.17 -12.43 5.52
CA PHE A 76 -8.18 -12.50 6.59
C PHE A 76 -8.66 -11.73 7.83
N VAL A 77 -9.06 -10.47 7.69
CA VAL A 77 -9.59 -9.64 8.78
C VAL A 77 -10.77 -10.33 9.46
N ALA A 78 -11.73 -10.84 8.69
CA ALA A 78 -12.89 -11.54 9.24
C ALA A 78 -12.50 -12.82 10.04
N SER A 79 -11.35 -13.43 9.73
CA SER A 79 -10.83 -14.60 10.45
C SER A 79 -10.08 -14.25 11.74
N GLN A 80 -9.68 -12.99 11.93
CA GLN A 80 -8.97 -12.53 13.13
C GLN A 80 -9.92 -12.35 14.31
N ALA A 81 -9.38 -12.48 15.53
CA ALA A 81 -10.10 -12.11 16.75
C ALA A 81 -10.47 -10.62 16.72
N LEU A 82 -11.64 -10.25 17.27
CA LEU A 82 -12.17 -8.87 17.24
C LEU A 82 -11.13 -7.80 17.63
N ALA A 83 -10.33 -8.06 18.68
CA ALA A 83 -9.30 -7.13 19.15
C ALA A 83 -8.15 -6.89 18.15
N ALA A 84 -7.97 -7.78 17.16
CA ALA A 84 -6.95 -7.69 16.12
C ALA A 84 -7.52 -7.32 14.74
N GLN A 85 -8.85 -7.26 14.58
CA GLN A 85 -9.49 -6.95 13.29
C GLN A 85 -9.14 -5.54 12.83
N GLU A 86 -9.25 -4.54 13.70
CA GLU A 86 -8.93 -3.14 13.37
C GLU A 86 -7.48 -2.99 12.90
N ARG A 87 -6.54 -3.62 13.61
CA ARG A 87 -5.11 -3.62 13.23
C ARG A 87 -4.90 -4.30 11.88
N ALA A 88 -5.53 -5.45 11.66
CA ALA A 88 -5.42 -6.18 10.40
C ALA A 88 -6.01 -5.39 9.24
N GLU A 89 -7.18 -4.77 9.41
CA GLU A 89 -7.85 -3.94 8.41
C GLU A 89 -6.99 -2.74 8.04
N LYS A 90 -6.52 -2.00 9.05
CA LYS A 90 -5.63 -0.86 8.87
C LYS A 90 -4.37 -1.22 8.09
N LEU A 91 -3.68 -2.30 8.46
CA LEU A 91 -2.39 -2.68 7.86
C LEU A 91 -2.53 -3.35 6.49
N THR A 92 -3.71 -3.80 6.10
CA THR A 92 -3.93 -4.50 4.82
C THR A 92 -4.84 -3.70 3.88
N ILE A 93 -6.10 -3.53 4.24
CA ILE A 93 -7.13 -2.90 3.40
C ILE A 93 -6.88 -1.40 3.30
N GLU A 94 -6.81 -0.69 4.42
CA GLU A 94 -6.68 0.78 4.40
C GLU A 94 -5.36 1.22 3.76
N THR A 95 -4.25 0.50 4.03
CA THR A 95 -2.97 0.77 3.37
C THR A 95 -3.08 0.63 1.85
N ALA A 96 -3.76 -0.40 1.35
CA ALA A 96 -3.94 -0.65 -0.08
C ALA A 96 -4.84 0.40 -0.73
N GLU A 97 -5.93 0.79 -0.06
CA GLU A 97 -6.82 1.85 -0.52
C GLU A 97 -6.13 3.22 -0.54
N LEU A 98 -5.30 3.53 0.47
CA LEU A 98 -4.48 4.74 0.49
C LEU A 98 -3.54 4.79 -0.72
N ALA A 99 -2.90 3.67 -1.05
CA ALA A 99 -2.02 3.57 -2.21
C ALA A 99 -2.78 3.85 -3.52
N ALA A 100 -3.90 3.15 -3.74
CA ALA A 100 -4.70 3.25 -4.96
C ALA A 100 -5.35 4.62 -5.16
N THR A 101 -5.79 5.28 -4.07
CA THR A 101 -6.57 6.52 -4.19
C THR A 101 -5.73 7.80 -4.09
N LYS A 102 -4.59 7.76 -3.39
CA LYS A 102 -3.79 8.97 -3.10
C LYS A 102 -2.37 8.93 -3.64
N ILE A 103 -1.76 7.75 -3.78
CA ILE A 103 -0.34 7.63 -4.12
C ILE A 103 -0.15 7.31 -5.61
N VAL A 104 -0.69 6.19 -6.07
CA VAL A 104 -0.47 5.68 -7.44
C VAL A 104 -0.95 6.62 -8.53
N PRO A 105 -2.14 7.25 -8.46
CA PRO A 105 -2.59 8.19 -9.48
C PRO A 105 -1.62 9.37 -9.65
N LEU A 106 -1.01 9.82 -8.56
CA LEU A 106 -0.03 10.91 -8.59
C LEU A 106 1.33 10.45 -9.11
N LEU A 107 1.75 9.22 -8.83
CA LEU A 107 2.95 8.64 -9.46
C LEU A 107 2.78 8.60 -10.97
N ILE A 108 1.63 8.12 -11.47
CA ILE A 108 1.33 8.08 -12.90
C ILE A 108 1.29 9.49 -13.51
N ALA A 109 0.73 10.49 -12.81
CA ALA A 109 0.66 11.86 -13.31
C ALA A 109 2.04 12.57 -13.40
N VAL A 110 3.03 12.11 -12.64
CA VAL A 110 4.40 12.67 -12.62
C VAL A 110 5.29 12.06 -13.72
N ILE A 111 4.87 10.93 -14.28
CA ILE A 111 5.63 10.04 -15.18
C ILE A 111 5.41 10.37 -16.65
#